data_AF-A0A3D0V780-F1
#
_entry.id   AF-A0A3D0V780-F1
#
_cell.length_a   1.000
_cell.length_b   1.000
_cell.length_c   1.000
_cell.angle_alpha   90.00
_cell.angle_beta   90.00
_cell.angle_gamma   90.00
#
_symmetry.space_group_name_H-M   'P 1'
#
loop_
_entity.id
_entity.type
_entity.pdbx_description
1 polymer ?
#
loop_
_entity_poly.entity_id
_entity_poly.type
_entity_poly.pdbx_seq_one_letter_code
_entity_poly.pdbx_strand_id
1 'polypeptide(L)'
;MPNYPYLPEGRTFLFVPESHPFMQEAQRARAERAGDPIWPNGAVLVKDGKVIASAGNGYNRGSHLIHICPRIVHECPSGEGYDLCGLHNNPGHAEQMVIDVAHEAGIETEGADLYMYGHWWCCQPCWDKMIEAGIRNVYLPEGADELFTREKVHAPYLEPSIKKAYVHIGSKDEKLALLISEVCQGIGCEAIFSDFSLDGGDERQYFEQLHRHLSDQEVIIIDVSTVSFDLMSELLVAHRLGKPIVLLSQKDLGVKRFFHDHPSVVYHVEYEDLDQAARMLKNVLIQL
;
A
#
# COMPACT_ATOMS: atom_id res chain seq x y z
N MET A 1 0.15 -28.65 -12.65
CA MET A 1 -0.82 -27.68 -12.12
C MET A 1 -0.32 -27.23 -10.77
N PRO A 2 -0.32 -25.93 -10.47
CA PRO A 2 0.09 -25.41 -9.17
C PRO A 2 -0.79 -26.01 -8.05
N ASN A 3 -0.22 -26.14 -6.86
CA ASN A 3 -0.99 -26.53 -5.68
C ASN A 3 -1.70 -25.28 -5.13
N TYR A 4 -3.02 -25.18 -5.33
CA TYR A 4 -3.79 -24.04 -4.84
C TYR A 4 -3.95 -24.11 -3.32
N PRO A 5 -3.76 -22.99 -2.60
CA PRO A 5 -3.99 -22.96 -1.16
C PRO A 5 -5.43 -23.35 -0.78
N TYR A 6 -6.39 -23.05 -1.66
CA TYR A 6 -7.78 -23.45 -1.51
C TYR A 6 -8.45 -23.56 -2.89
N LEU A 7 -9.27 -24.60 -3.07
CA LEU A 7 -10.13 -24.80 -4.24
C LEU A 7 -11.36 -25.62 -3.79
N PRO A 8 -12.59 -25.08 -3.89
CA PRO A 8 -13.80 -25.83 -3.53
C PRO A 8 -13.97 -27.10 -4.38
N GLU A 9 -14.61 -28.12 -3.81
CA GLU A 9 -14.95 -29.34 -4.54
C GLU A 9 -15.81 -29.03 -5.77
N GLY A 10 -15.48 -29.65 -6.91
CA GLY A 10 -16.19 -29.45 -8.18
C GLY A 10 -15.91 -28.12 -8.88
N ARG A 11 -15.05 -27.25 -8.33
CA ARG A 11 -14.61 -26.02 -8.99
C ARG A 11 -13.23 -26.19 -9.61
N THR A 12 -12.97 -25.43 -10.68
CA THR A 12 -11.68 -25.38 -11.37
C THR A 12 -11.45 -23.96 -11.88
N PHE A 13 -10.19 -23.63 -12.14
CA PHE A 13 -9.85 -22.45 -12.93
C PHE A 13 -9.80 -22.83 -14.41
N LEU A 14 -10.33 -21.97 -15.26
CA LEU A 14 -10.14 -22.02 -16.71
C LEU A 14 -9.04 -21.04 -17.09
N PHE A 15 -8.35 -21.30 -18.19
CA PHE A 15 -7.20 -20.50 -18.62
C PHE A 15 -7.42 -19.97 -20.02
N VAL A 16 -7.00 -18.73 -20.22
CA VAL A 16 -7.01 -18.04 -21.53
C VAL A 16 -5.70 -17.28 -21.71
N PRO A 17 -5.24 -17.05 -22.95
CA PRO A 17 -4.07 -16.21 -23.19
C PRO A 17 -4.33 -14.77 -22.70
N GLU A 18 -3.29 -14.05 -22.32
CA GLU A 18 -3.40 -12.63 -21.91
C GLU A 18 -4.01 -11.72 -23.00
N SER A 19 -3.91 -12.14 -24.26
CA SER A 19 -4.53 -11.46 -25.41
C SER A 19 -6.05 -11.67 -25.53
N HIS A 20 -6.64 -12.52 -24.69
CA HIS A 20 -8.09 -12.73 -24.68
C HIS A 20 -8.82 -11.43 -24.30
N PRO A 21 -9.85 -10.99 -25.04
CA PRO A 21 -10.47 -9.68 -24.82
C PRO A 21 -10.93 -9.42 -23.39
N PHE A 22 -11.57 -10.39 -22.73
CA PHE A 22 -12.01 -10.21 -21.34
C PHE A 22 -10.88 -10.29 -20.32
N MET A 23 -9.76 -10.93 -20.67
CA MET A 23 -8.57 -10.91 -19.82
C MET A 23 -7.86 -9.55 -19.91
N GLN A 24 -7.86 -8.92 -21.08
CA GLN A 24 -7.39 -7.53 -21.24
C GLN A 24 -8.27 -6.54 -20.46
N GLU A 25 -9.58 -6.78 -20.36
CA GLU A 25 -10.46 -5.97 -19.52
C GLU A 25 -10.18 -6.17 -18.02
N ALA A 26 -9.86 -7.39 -17.56
CA ALA A 26 -9.38 -7.63 -16.20
C ALA A 26 -8.04 -6.93 -15.92
N GLN A 27 -7.11 -6.96 -16.89
CA GLN A 27 -5.85 -6.24 -16.82
C GLN A 27 -6.05 -4.72 -16.75
N ARG A 28 -7.00 -4.17 -17.53
CA ARG A 28 -7.38 -2.76 -17.45
C ARG A 28 -7.99 -2.41 -16.10
N ALA A 29 -8.90 -3.24 -15.58
CA ALA A 29 -9.48 -3.07 -14.26
C ALA A 29 -8.40 -3.05 -13.16
N ARG A 30 -7.40 -3.94 -13.24
CA ARG A 30 -6.23 -3.92 -12.36
C ARG A 30 -5.49 -2.59 -12.44
N ALA A 31 -5.16 -2.12 -13.65
CA ALA A 31 -4.36 -0.92 -13.84
C ALA A 31 -5.08 0.37 -13.38
N GLU A 32 -6.38 0.46 -13.63
CA GLU A 32 -7.16 1.69 -13.41
C GLU A 32 -7.84 1.75 -12.04
N ARG A 33 -8.21 0.60 -11.46
CA ARG A 33 -9.10 0.53 -10.29
C ARG A 33 -8.43 -0.02 -9.04
N ALA A 34 -7.36 -0.81 -9.16
CA ALA A 34 -6.70 -1.36 -7.98
C ALA A 34 -6.18 -0.24 -7.08
N GLY A 35 -6.63 -0.24 -5.83
CA GLY A 35 -6.21 0.67 -4.77
C GLY A 35 -4.97 0.20 -4.03
N ASP A 36 -4.57 -1.06 -4.19
CA ASP A 36 -3.30 -1.56 -3.66
C ASP A 36 -2.20 -1.44 -4.74
N PRO A 37 -1.23 -0.53 -4.58
CA PRO A 37 -0.11 -0.40 -5.53
C PRO A 37 0.88 -1.56 -5.41
N ILE A 38 0.93 -2.28 -4.29
CA ILE A 38 1.94 -3.31 -4.01
C ILE A 38 1.55 -4.66 -4.61
N TRP A 39 0.29 -5.06 -4.46
CA TRP A 39 -0.28 -6.25 -5.07
C TRP A 39 -1.59 -5.94 -5.80
N PRO A 40 -1.54 -5.21 -6.92
CA PRO A 40 -2.75 -4.83 -7.64
C PRO A 40 -3.39 -6.07 -8.27
N ASN A 41 -4.69 -6.23 -8.08
CA ASN A 41 -5.53 -7.27 -8.69
C ASN A 41 -6.78 -6.63 -9.30
N GLY A 42 -7.21 -7.13 -10.46
CA GLY A 42 -8.40 -6.69 -11.18
C GLY A 42 -9.28 -7.86 -11.58
N ALA A 43 -10.59 -7.64 -11.54
CA ALA A 43 -11.58 -8.62 -11.95
C ALA A 43 -12.69 -7.98 -12.79
N VAL A 44 -13.19 -8.74 -13.75
CA VAL A 44 -14.40 -8.39 -14.52
C VAL A 44 -15.39 -9.54 -14.53
N LEU A 45 -16.67 -9.21 -14.47
CA LEU A 45 -17.76 -10.16 -14.69
C LEU A 45 -18.23 -10.05 -16.14
N VAL A 46 -18.41 -11.20 -16.77
CA VAL A 46 -18.83 -11.33 -18.17
C VAL A 46 -20.09 -12.18 -18.24
N LYS A 47 -21.10 -11.64 -18.91
CA LYS A 47 -22.35 -12.36 -19.19
C LYS A 47 -22.80 -12.06 -20.61
N ASP A 48 -23.22 -13.10 -21.33
CA ASP A 48 -23.67 -13.01 -22.72
C ASP A 48 -22.67 -12.28 -23.64
N GLY A 49 -21.37 -12.53 -23.42
CA GLY A 49 -20.28 -11.96 -24.21
C GLY A 49 -20.01 -10.47 -23.93
N LYS A 50 -20.52 -9.92 -22.82
CA LYS A 50 -20.31 -8.52 -22.43
C LYS A 50 -19.77 -8.43 -21.02
N VAL A 51 -18.87 -7.48 -20.79
CA VAL A 51 -18.48 -7.09 -19.43
C VAL A 51 -19.66 -6.38 -18.77
N ILE A 52 -20.14 -6.92 -17.65
CA ILE A 52 -21.27 -6.37 -16.89
C ILE A 52 -20.83 -5.63 -15.63
N ALA A 53 -19.64 -5.94 -15.10
CA ALA A 53 -19.03 -5.23 -13.98
C ALA A 53 -17.50 -5.34 -14.03
N SER A 54 -16.81 -4.38 -13.42
CA SER A 54 -15.35 -4.35 -13.29
C SER A 54 -14.93 -3.75 -11.95
N ALA A 55 -13.94 -4.35 -11.31
CA ALA A 55 -13.38 -3.87 -10.05
C ALA A 55 -11.88 -4.17 -9.93
N GLY A 56 -11.20 -3.40 -9.11
CA GLY A 56 -9.85 -3.66 -8.61
C GLY A 56 -9.88 -3.82 -7.09
N ASN A 57 -8.91 -4.55 -6.55
CA ASN A 57 -8.77 -4.73 -5.10
C ASN A 57 -8.48 -3.38 -4.39
N GLY A 58 -8.59 -3.36 -3.06
CA GLY A 58 -8.35 -2.15 -2.28
C GLY A 58 -9.43 -1.09 -2.46
N TYR A 59 -10.70 -1.51 -2.56
CA TYR A 59 -11.87 -0.63 -2.59
C TYR A 59 -12.01 0.26 -3.83
N ASN A 60 -11.58 -0.21 -5.01
CA ASN A 60 -11.68 0.55 -6.28
C ASN A 60 -11.07 1.97 -6.18
N ARG A 61 -10.10 2.17 -5.28
CA ARG A 61 -9.55 3.51 -5.01
C ARG A 61 -8.65 4.01 -6.13
N GLY A 62 -8.23 3.14 -7.05
CA GLY A 62 -7.26 3.47 -8.08
C GLY A 62 -5.84 3.63 -7.53
N SER A 63 -4.87 3.62 -8.44
CA SER A 63 -3.44 3.49 -8.14
C SER A 63 -2.76 4.77 -7.65
N HIS A 64 -3.50 5.84 -7.41
CA HIS A 64 -2.96 7.16 -7.08
C HIS A 64 -2.77 7.39 -5.57
N LEU A 65 -3.23 6.48 -4.72
CA LEU A 65 -3.07 6.58 -3.28
C LEU A 65 -1.75 5.94 -2.84
N ILE A 66 -0.99 6.66 -2.01
CA ILE A 66 0.16 6.08 -1.31
C ILE A 66 -0.39 5.08 -0.29
N HIS A 67 0.01 3.82 -0.41
CA HIS A 67 -0.27 2.78 0.55
C HIS A 67 1.01 2.04 0.91
N ILE A 68 1.35 2.08 2.19
CA ILE A 68 2.43 1.28 2.75
C ILE A 68 1.82 -0.02 3.26
N CYS A 69 2.21 -1.14 2.66
CA CYS A 69 1.74 -2.46 3.06
C CYS A 69 2.43 -2.88 4.37
N PRO A 70 1.70 -2.96 5.50
CA PRO A 70 2.29 -3.33 6.79
C PRO A 70 2.86 -4.75 6.78
N ARG A 71 2.35 -5.64 5.92
CA ARG A 71 2.88 -7.00 5.78
C ARG A 71 4.30 -7.02 5.21
N ILE A 72 4.67 -6.03 4.40
CA ILE A 72 6.05 -5.88 3.93
C ILE A 72 6.90 -5.29 5.05
N VAL A 73 6.38 -4.27 5.74
CA VAL A 73 7.07 -3.64 6.88
C VAL A 73 7.42 -4.66 7.96
N HIS A 74 6.49 -5.56 8.29
CA HIS A 74 6.63 -6.62 9.28
C HIS A 74 7.15 -7.95 8.71
N GLU A 75 7.59 -7.98 7.44
CA GLU A 75 8.19 -9.16 6.79
C GLU A 75 7.30 -10.42 6.88
N CYS A 76 5.98 -10.25 6.83
CA CYS A 76 5.03 -11.34 7.01
C CYS A 76 5.15 -12.40 5.90
N PRO A 77 5.13 -13.69 6.26
CA PRO A 77 5.02 -14.79 5.30
C PRO A 77 3.77 -14.68 4.42
N SER A 78 3.82 -15.33 3.26
CA SER A 78 2.64 -15.50 2.41
C SER A 78 1.55 -16.24 3.17
N GLY A 79 0.34 -15.69 3.20
CA GLY A 79 -0.79 -16.24 3.96
C GLY A 79 -0.97 -15.69 5.38
N GLU A 80 -0.06 -14.84 5.87
CA GLU A 80 -0.12 -14.30 7.25
C GLU A 80 -0.22 -12.76 7.28
N GLY A 81 -0.73 -12.21 8.39
CA GLY A 81 -0.81 -10.76 8.63
C GLY A 81 -1.88 -10.01 7.82
N TYR A 82 -2.95 -10.69 7.38
CA TYR A 82 -4.04 -10.06 6.62
C TYR A 82 -4.82 -9.02 7.44
N ASP A 83 -4.86 -9.18 8.75
CA ASP A 83 -5.47 -8.26 9.72
C ASP A 83 -4.72 -6.94 9.84
N LEU A 84 -3.45 -6.89 9.43
CA LEU A 84 -2.63 -5.68 9.51
C LEU A 84 -3.03 -4.63 8.46
N CYS A 85 -3.60 -5.05 7.32
CA CYS A 85 -3.89 -4.15 6.20
C CYS A 85 -5.39 -4.10 5.88
N GLY A 86 -5.99 -2.91 6.06
CA GLY A 86 -7.38 -2.67 5.74
C GLY A 86 -7.74 -2.81 4.26
N LEU A 87 -6.78 -2.71 3.32
CA LEU A 87 -7.02 -2.92 1.88
C LEU A 87 -7.16 -4.39 1.49
N HIS A 88 -6.64 -5.30 2.34
CA HIS A 88 -6.55 -6.73 2.07
C HIS A 88 -7.56 -7.57 2.86
N ASN A 89 -8.50 -6.93 3.55
CA ASN A 89 -9.62 -7.65 4.14
C ASN A 89 -10.52 -8.22 3.04
N ASN A 90 -11.34 -9.21 3.41
CA ASN A 90 -12.18 -9.95 2.46
C ASN A 90 -13.02 -9.04 1.52
N PRO A 91 -13.70 -7.97 2.00
CA PRO A 91 -14.45 -7.07 1.12
C PRO A 91 -13.59 -6.28 0.12
N GLY A 92 -12.30 -6.09 0.41
CA GLY A 92 -11.37 -5.39 -0.46
C GLY A 92 -10.77 -6.25 -1.58
N HIS A 93 -11.09 -7.54 -1.67
CA HIS A 93 -10.58 -8.43 -2.74
C HIS A 93 -11.35 -8.21 -4.04
N ALA A 94 -10.65 -8.21 -5.17
CA ALA A 94 -11.22 -7.86 -6.47
C ALA A 94 -12.42 -8.77 -6.85
N GLU A 95 -12.35 -10.05 -6.48
CA GLU A 95 -13.39 -11.05 -6.71
C GLU A 95 -14.69 -10.73 -5.96
N GLN A 96 -14.58 -10.26 -4.72
CA GLN A 96 -15.75 -9.86 -3.94
C GLN A 96 -16.30 -8.52 -4.41
N MET A 97 -15.39 -7.59 -4.69
CA MET A 97 -15.72 -6.25 -5.14
C MET A 97 -16.45 -6.22 -6.47
N VAL A 98 -16.06 -7.06 -7.44
CA VAL A 98 -16.73 -7.05 -8.75
C VAL A 98 -18.18 -7.54 -8.67
N ILE A 99 -18.47 -8.44 -7.72
CA ILE A 99 -19.82 -8.90 -7.40
C ILE A 99 -20.62 -7.77 -6.73
N ASP A 100 -20.03 -7.10 -5.74
CA ASP A 100 -20.69 -5.97 -5.06
C ASP A 100 -21.02 -4.85 -6.05
N VAL A 101 -20.09 -4.49 -6.93
CA VAL A 101 -20.30 -3.49 -7.98
C VAL A 101 -21.48 -3.87 -8.89
N ALA A 102 -21.63 -5.15 -9.23
CA ALA A 102 -22.76 -5.61 -10.03
C ALA A 102 -24.09 -5.51 -9.25
N HIS A 103 -24.11 -5.99 -8.00
CA HIS A 103 -25.31 -5.98 -7.16
C HIS A 103 -25.77 -4.57 -6.80
N GLU A 104 -24.85 -3.66 -6.48
CA GLU A 104 -25.12 -2.23 -6.24
C GLU A 104 -25.71 -1.55 -7.48
N ALA A 105 -25.31 -1.98 -8.69
CA ALA A 105 -25.87 -1.53 -9.95
C ALA A 105 -27.19 -2.23 -10.33
N GLY A 106 -27.70 -3.16 -9.51
CA GLY A 106 -28.90 -3.94 -9.79
C GLY A 106 -28.74 -4.93 -10.95
N ILE A 107 -27.50 -5.36 -11.22
CA ILE A 107 -27.15 -6.27 -12.31
C ILE A 107 -27.12 -7.71 -11.79
N GLU A 108 -27.77 -8.60 -12.55
CA GLU A 108 -27.84 -10.03 -12.26
C GLU A 108 -26.51 -10.73 -12.60
N THR A 109 -25.97 -11.52 -11.66
CA THR A 109 -24.66 -12.19 -11.75
C THR A 109 -24.73 -13.70 -12.02
N GLU A 110 -25.87 -14.36 -11.81
CA GLU A 110 -26.08 -15.79 -12.05
C GLU A 110 -25.73 -16.17 -13.49
N GLY A 111 -24.90 -17.20 -13.60
CA GLY A 111 -24.39 -17.70 -14.88
C GLY A 111 -23.32 -16.81 -15.52
N ALA A 112 -22.87 -15.73 -14.87
CA ALA A 112 -21.73 -14.94 -15.34
C ALA A 112 -20.41 -15.69 -15.14
N ASP A 113 -19.41 -15.34 -15.94
CA ASP A 113 -18.03 -15.79 -15.80
C ASP A 113 -17.18 -14.66 -15.21
N LEU A 114 -16.26 -14.98 -14.30
CA LEU A 114 -15.30 -14.04 -13.73
C LEU A 114 -13.94 -14.19 -14.42
N TYR A 115 -13.33 -13.09 -14.83
CA TYR A 115 -11.96 -13.04 -15.33
C TYR A 115 -11.12 -12.23 -14.34
N MET A 116 -10.01 -12.81 -13.86
CA MET A 116 -9.12 -12.18 -12.88
C MET A 116 -7.70 -12.04 -13.41
N TYR A 117 -7.06 -10.91 -13.13
CA TYR A 117 -5.68 -10.61 -13.52
C TYR A 117 -4.92 -9.92 -12.37
N GLY A 118 -3.72 -10.40 -12.04
CA GLY A 118 -2.91 -9.92 -10.91
C GLY A 118 -2.78 -10.93 -9.77
N HIS A 119 -3.49 -12.06 -9.85
CA HIS A 119 -3.34 -13.17 -8.92
C HIS A 119 -3.60 -14.53 -9.60
N TRP A 120 -3.25 -15.63 -8.92
CA TRP A 120 -3.28 -16.98 -9.49
C TRP A 120 -4.16 -17.97 -8.71
N TRP A 121 -4.80 -17.54 -7.63
CA TRP A 121 -5.76 -18.32 -6.85
C TRP A 121 -6.74 -17.40 -6.12
N CYS A 122 -7.80 -17.95 -5.54
CA CYS A 122 -8.81 -17.18 -4.79
C CYS A 122 -8.96 -17.78 -3.38
N CYS A 123 -9.12 -16.92 -2.37
CA CYS A 123 -9.34 -17.37 -1.00
C CYS A 123 -10.73 -18.00 -0.81
N GLN A 124 -10.91 -18.75 0.28
CA GLN A 124 -12.21 -19.37 0.60
C GLN A 124 -13.37 -18.36 0.64
N PRO A 125 -13.27 -17.21 1.34
CA PRO A 125 -14.31 -16.18 1.31
C PRO A 125 -14.67 -15.67 -0.10
N CYS A 126 -13.69 -15.51 -0.99
CA CYS A 126 -13.96 -15.11 -2.38
C CYS A 126 -14.72 -16.19 -3.15
N TRP A 127 -14.33 -17.45 -2.98
CA TRP A 127 -15.03 -18.58 -3.58
C TRP A 127 -16.47 -18.71 -3.08
N ASP A 128 -16.68 -18.61 -1.76
CA ASP A 128 -18.01 -18.71 -1.16
C ASP A 128 -18.93 -17.64 -1.73
N LYS A 129 -18.44 -16.40 -1.85
CA LYS A 129 -19.19 -15.29 -2.47
C LYS A 129 -19.45 -15.48 -3.96
N MET A 130 -18.47 -15.96 -4.73
CA MET A 130 -18.65 -16.28 -6.15
C MET A 130 -19.69 -17.40 -6.36
N ILE A 131 -19.69 -18.41 -5.49
CA ILE A 131 -20.66 -19.51 -5.52
C ILE A 131 -22.07 -18.99 -5.20
N GLU A 132 -22.21 -18.20 -4.14
CA GLU A 132 -23.48 -17.60 -3.74
C GLU A 132 -24.06 -16.66 -4.81
N ALA A 133 -23.20 -15.89 -5.48
CA ALA A 133 -23.59 -14.98 -6.55
C ALA A 133 -23.87 -15.68 -7.90
N GLY A 134 -23.79 -17.01 -7.96
CA GLY A 134 -24.09 -17.78 -9.16
C GLY A 134 -23.01 -17.72 -10.24
N ILE A 135 -21.76 -17.39 -9.90
CA ILE A 135 -20.66 -17.34 -10.86
C ILE A 135 -20.37 -18.75 -11.37
N ARG A 136 -20.42 -18.89 -12.70
CA ARG A 136 -20.29 -20.16 -13.40
C ARG A 136 -18.84 -20.62 -13.48
N ASN A 137 -17.98 -19.79 -14.07
CA ASN A 137 -16.55 -20.10 -14.26
C ASN A 137 -15.65 -18.97 -13.78
N VAL A 138 -14.43 -19.32 -13.39
CA VAL A 138 -13.36 -18.38 -13.03
C VAL A 138 -12.18 -18.58 -13.98
N TYR A 139 -11.78 -17.51 -14.65
CA TYR A 139 -10.72 -17.49 -15.65
C TYR A 139 -9.47 -16.76 -15.13
N LEU A 140 -8.32 -17.39 -15.36
CA LEU A 140 -6.99 -16.85 -15.11
C LEU A 140 -6.21 -16.75 -16.43
N PRO A 141 -5.16 -15.90 -16.52
CA PRO A 141 -4.27 -15.96 -17.65
C PRO A 141 -3.48 -17.28 -17.63
N GLU A 142 -3.18 -17.82 -18.81
CA GLU A 142 -2.25 -18.95 -18.95
C GLU A 142 -0.92 -18.64 -18.23
N GLY A 143 -0.45 -19.57 -17.40
CA GLY A 143 0.76 -19.38 -16.60
C GLY A 143 0.62 -18.38 -15.44
N ALA A 144 -0.60 -18.09 -14.96
CA ALA A 144 -0.83 -17.16 -13.85
C ALA A 144 0.06 -17.39 -12.63
N ASP A 145 0.35 -18.64 -12.26
CA ASP A 145 1.21 -19.01 -11.13
C ASP A 145 2.68 -18.62 -11.34
N GLU A 146 3.13 -18.57 -12.60
CA GLU A 146 4.45 -18.08 -12.96
C GLU A 146 4.47 -16.56 -13.17
N LEU A 147 3.38 -15.98 -13.67
CA LEU A 147 3.24 -14.53 -13.91
C LEU A 147 3.14 -13.74 -12.61
N PHE A 148 2.35 -14.23 -11.65
CA PHE A 148 2.01 -13.51 -10.42
C PHE A 148 2.71 -14.09 -9.17
N THR A 149 3.97 -14.48 -9.33
CA THR A 149 4.83 -14.80 -8.19
C THR A 149 5.08 -13.54 -7.34
N ARG A 150 5.29 -13.71 -6.04
CA ARG A 150 5.56 -12.59 -5.11
C ARG A 150 6.71 -11.71 -5.58
N GLU A 151 7.78 -12.32 -6.07
CA GLU A 151 8.93 -11.61 -6.62
C GLU A 151 8.54 -10.74 -7.81
N LYS A 152 7.85 -11.28 -8.81
CA LYS A 152 7.47 -10.52 -10.01
C LYS A 152 6.44 -9.43 -9.73
N VAL A 153 5.50 -9.67 -8.82
CA VAL A 153 4.48 -8.68 -8.47
C VAL A 153 5.09 -7.55 -7.66
N HIS A 154 5.93 -7.84 -6.67
CA HIS A 154 6.55 -6.83 -5.83
C HIS A 154 7.70 -6.08 -6.50
N ALA A 155 8.47 -6.73 -7.39
CA ALA A 155 9.68 -6.15 -8.00
C ALA A 155 9.48 -4.73 -8.53
N PRO A 156 8.46 -4.41 -9.36
CA PRO A 156 8.28 -3.06 -9.87
C PRO A 156 7.85 -2.02 -8.81
N TYR A 157 7.39 -2.44 -7.63
CA TYR A 157 6.83 -1.56 -6.59
C TYR A 157 7.68 -1.46 -5.32
N LEU A 158 8.77 -2.22 -5.22
CA LEU A 158 9.73 -2.17 -4.11
C LEU A 158 11.10 -1.63 -4.54
N GLU A 159 11.17 -0.99 -5.71
CA GLU A 159 12.33 -0.21 -6.12
C GLU A 159 12.29 1.17 -5.45
N PRO A 160 13.30 1.55 -4.63
CA PRO A 160 13.30 2.83 -3.95
C PRO A 160 13.22 4.01 -4.94
N SER A 161 12.09 4.71 -4.95
CA SER A 161 11.86 5.81 -5.88
C SER A 161 12.41 7.12 -5.29
N ILE A 162 12.24 7.29 -3.98
CA ILE A 162 12.71 8.48 -3.25
C ILE A 162 14.24 8.63 -3.31
N LYS A 163 14.66 9.89 -3.35
CA LYS A 163 16.05 10.36 -3.40
C LYS A 163 16.36 11.37 -2.31
N LYS A 164 15.37 12.07 -1.75
CA LYS A 164 15.58 13.07 -0.71
C LYS A 164 14.58 12.96 0.44
N ALA A 165 15.10 12.86 1.67
CA ALA A 165 14.32 12.81 2.89
C ALA A 165 14.70 13.95 3.83
N TYR A 166 13.69 14.58 4.43
CA TYR A 166 13.88 15.43 5.60
C TYR A 166 13.68 14.61 6.88
N VAL A 167 14.51 14.85 7.90
CA VAL A 167 14.48 14.09 9.14
C VAL A 167 14.40 15.02 10.35
N HIS A 168 13.34 14.87 11.15
CA HIS A 168 13.23 15.47 12.47
C HIS A 168 13.53 14.43 13.56
N ILE A 169 14.44 14.77 14.48
CA ILE A 169 14.76 13.92 15.65
C ILE A 169 14.44 14.64 16.93
N GLY A 170 13.25 14.42 17.46
CA GLY A 170 12.79 15.08 18.69
C GLY A 170 13.65 14.73 19.91
N SER A 171 14.14 13.49 20.00
CA SER A 171 14.96 13.01 21.13
C SER A 171 16.40 13.53 21.14
N LYS A 172 16.88 14.12 20.03
CA LYS A 172 18.31 14.34 19.76
C LYS A 172 19.17 13.07 19.93
N ASP A 173 18.57 11.89 19.73
CA ASP A 173 19.29 10.62 19.81
C ASP A 173 20.22 10.45 18.60
N GLU A 174 21.53 10.58 18.84
CA GLU A 174 22.56 10.44 17.81
C GLU A 174 22.59 9.04 17.18
N LYS A 175 22.20 7.99 17.91
CA LYS A 175 22.16 6.63 17.37
C LYS A 175 21.00 6.47 16.40
N LEU A 176 19.84 7.02 16.73
CA LEU A 176 18.69 7.05 15.84
C LEU A 176 19.01 7.88 14.58
N ALA A 177 19.72 9.00 14.74
CA ALA A 177 20.18 9.82 13.61
C ALA A 177 21.07 9.05 12.65
N LEU A 178 22.10 8.37 13.20
CA LEU A 178 23.01 7.55 12.41
C LEU A 178 22.25 6.44 11.68
N LEU A 179 21.35 5.75 12.38
CA LEU A 179 20.52 4.69 11.81
C LEU A 179 19.69 5.19 10.61
N ILE A 180 19.00 6.32 10.76
CA ILE A 180 18.16 6.86 9.68
C ILE A 180 19.04 7.22 8.48
N SER A 181 20.20 7.82 8.73
CA SER A 181 21.18 8.13 7.68
C SER A 181 21.64 6.87 6.93
N GLU A 182 22.01 5.81 7.65
CA GLU A 182 22.43 4.53 7.06
C GLU A 182 21.31 3.87 6.25
N VAL A 183 20.08 3.88 6.75
CA VAL A 183 18.91 3.34 6.04
C VAL A 183 18.65 4.11 4.74
N CYS A 184 18.61 5.46 4.81
CA CYS A 184 18.41 6.31 3.64
C CYS A 184 19.53 6.09 2.61
N GLN A 185 20.80 6.10 3.04
CA GLN A 185 21.93 5.85 2.15
C GLN A 185 21.86 4.47 1.49
N GLY A 186 21.47 3.44 2.25
CA GLY A 186 21.34 2.07 1.78
C GLY A 186 20.30 1.87 0.66
N ILE A 187 19.35 2.81 0.51
CA ILE A 187 18.36 2.82 -0.57
C ILE A 187 18.64 3.90 -1.62
N GLY A 188 19.77 4.60 -1.54
CA GLY A 188 20.12 5.69 -2.45
C GLY A 188 19.34 6.99 -2.21
N CYS A 189 18.90 7.22 -0.98
CA CYS A 189 18.21 8.42 -0.53
C CYS A 189 19.15 9.28 0.35
N GLU A 190 19.19 10.59 0.09
CA GLU A 190 19.91 11.58 0.89
C GLU A 190 19.01 12.06 2.03
N ALA A 191 19.47 11.93 3.28
CA ALA A 191 18.77 12.42 4.45
C ALA A 191 19.34 13.77 4.92
N ILE A 192 18.48 14.78 5.05
CA ILE A 192 18.80 16.09 5.63
C ILE A 192 18.10 16.19 6.99
N PHE A 193 18.88 16.44 8.04
CA PHE A 193 18.36 16.52 9.40
C PHE A 193 18.00 17.96 9.77
N SER A 194 16.93 18.12 10.55
CA SER A 194 16.50 19.41 11.07
C SER A 194 17.59 20.02 11.94
N ASP A 195 18.05 21.21 11.56
CA ASP A 195 18.99 22.06 12.30
C ASP A 195 18.39 23.44 12.65
N PHE A 196 17.08 23.61 12.42
CA PHE A 196 16.38 24.89 12.59
C PHE A 196 15.55 24.90 13.89
N SER A 197 15.81 25.88 14.75
CA SER A 197 14.96 26.22 15.89
C SER A 197 14.38 27.62 15.73
N LEU A 198 13.13 27.82 16.16
CA LEU A 198 12.57 29.16 16.36
C LEU A 198 13.16 29.81 17.63
N ASP A 199 14.47 30.07 17.66
CA ASP A 199 15.12 30.75 18.79
C ASP A 199 15.11 32.28 18.60
N GLY A 200 14.05 32.94 19.07
CA GLY A 200 13.98 34.39 19.22
C GLY A 200 13.97 35.22 17.92
N GLY A 201 13.72 34.57 16.78
CA GLY A 201 13.71 35.18 15.44
C GLY A 201 12.33 35.55 14.88
N ASP A 202 12.30 36.10 13.67
CA ASP A 202 11.07 36.42 12.92
C ASP A 202 10.36 35.14 12.46
N GLU A 203 9.16 34.90 12.98
CA GLU A 203 8.31 33.75 12.65
C GLU A 203 8.10 33.60 11.14
N ARG A 204 7.93 34.70 10.43
CA ARG A 204 7.71 34.66 8.97
C ARG A 204 8.94 34.11 8.26
N GLN A 205 10.12 34.58 8.66
CA GLN A 205 11.38 34.12 8.08
C GLN A 205 11.62 32.64 8.38
N TYR A 206 11.26 32.17 9.57
CA TYR A 206 11.31 30.76 9.95
C TYR A 206 10.43 29.90 9.03
N PHE A 207 9.15 30.25 8.85
CA PHE A 207 8.26 29.49 7.97
C PHE A 207 8.69 29.52 6.50
N GLU A 208 9.25 30.65 6.01
CA GLU A 208 9.80 30.75 4.65
C GLU A 208 11.06 29.88 4.44
N GLN A 209 11.91 29.75 5.47
CA GLN A 209 13.05 28.82 5.42
C GLN A 209 12.57 27.38 5.47
N LEU A 210 11.68 27.04 6.41
CA LEU A 210 11.16 25.69 6.56
C LEU A 210 10.46 25.22 5.28
N HIS A 211 9.62 26.07 4.67
CA HIS A 211 9.00 25.76 3.39
C HIS A 211 10.04 25.45 2.30
N ARG A 212 11.11 26.24 2.19
CA ARG A 212 12.16 25.97 1.18
C ARG A 212 12.86 24.64 1.42
N HIS A 213 13.18 24.30 2.66
CA HIS A 213 13.86 23.05 2.99
C HIS A 213 12.99 21.83 2.70
N LEU A 214 11.68 21.91 3.00
CA LEU A 214 10.74 20.80 2.81
C LEU A 214 10.26 20.67 1.36
N SER A 215 10.26 21.76 0.57
CA SER A 215 9.81 21.74 -0.84
C SER A 215 10.52 20.70 -1.69
N ASP A 216 11.84 20.58 -1.53
CA ASP A 216 12.70 19.71 -2.36
C ASP A 216 12.74 18.25 -1.89
N GLN A 217 12.03 17.94 -0.80
CA GLN A 217 12.06 16.64 -0.13
C GLN A 217 10.91 15.79 -0.64
N GLU A 218 11.11 14.49 -0.76
CA GLU A 218 10.09 13.57 -1.26
C GLU A 218 9.37 12.87 -0.11
N VAL A 219 10.02 12.75 1.05
CA VAL A 219 9.45 12.20 2.28
C VAL A 219 9.93 12.98 3.49
N ILE A 220 9.08 13.06 4.51
CA ILE A 220 9.39 13.65 5.82
C ILE A 220 9.38 12.53 6.86
N ILE A 221 10.49 12.30 7.53
CA ILE A 221 10.68 11.29 8.57
C ILE A 221 10.72 12.02 9.92
N ILE A 222 9.90 11.58 10.87
CA ILE A 222 9.73 12.29 12.13
C ILE A 222 9.79 11.32 13.30
N ASP A 223 10.77 11.49 14.16
CA ASP A 223 10.76 10.95 15.52
C ASP A 223 9.80 11.74 16.40
N VAL A 224 8.72 11.11 16.86
CA VAL A 224 7.71 11.72 17.74
C VAL A 224 7.96 11.43 19.22
N SER A 225 9.18 10.99 19.57
CA SER A 225 9.60 10.74 20.96
C SER A 225 9.47 11.97 21.86
N THR A 226 9.63 13.16 21.29
CA THR A 226 9.34 14.43 21.97
C THR A 226 8.47 15.30 21.08
N VAL A 227 7.65 16.16 21.71
CA VAL A 227 6.77 17.07 20.99
C VAL A 227 7.25 18.49 21.23
N SER A 228 7.65 19.19 20.16
CA SER A 228 8.12 20.57 20.17
C SER A 228 7.26 21.46 19.26
N PHE A 229 7.45 22.78 19.39
CA PHE A 229 6.83 23.74 18.46
C PHE A 229 7.36 23.57 17.03
N ASP A 230 8.66 23.30 16.89
CA ASP A 230 9.29 23.10 15.58
C ASP A 230 8.68 21.90 14.86
N LEU A 231 8.48 20.79 15.58
CA LEU A 231 7.80 19.61 15.05
C LEU A 231 6.38 19.92 14.52
N MET A 232 5.60 20.72 15.27
CA MET A 232 4.26 21.10 14.84
C MET A 232 4.30 21.95 13.55
N SER A 233 5.31 22.81 13.43
CA SER A 233 5.50 23.67 12.27
C SER A 233 5.93 22.86 11.04
N GLU A 234 6.84 21.91 11.22
CA GLU A 234 7.28 20.96 10.18
C GLU A 234 6.12 20.12 9.66
N LEU A 235 5.31 19.53 10.55
CA LEU A 235 4.10 18.78 10.18
C LEU A 235 3.14 19.64 9.35
N LEU A 236 2.88 20.87 9.79
CA LEU A 236 1.98 21.78 9.08
C LEU A 236 2.49 22.14 7.68
N VAL A 237 3.79 22.43 7.55
CA VAL A 237 4.39 22.80 6.26
C VAL A 237 4.45 21.58 5.33
N ALA A 238 4.85 20.41 5.84
CA ALA A 238 4.83 19.15 5.11
C ALA A 238 3.43 18.84 4.56
N HIS A 239 2.40 19.02 5.41
CA HIS A 239 1.00 18.84 5.02
C HIS A 239 0.60 19.77 3.87
N ARG A 240 0.91 21.06 3.97
CA ARG A 240 0.59 22.06 2.93
C ARG A 240 1.29 21.77 1.60
N LEU A 241 2.48 21.18 1.67
CA LEU A 241 3.26 20.75 0.50
C LEU A 241 2.84 19.39 -0.05
N GLY A 242 1.89 18.69 0.60
CA GLY A 242 1.44 17.37 0.20
C GLY A 242 2.52 16.28 0.35
N LYS A 243 3.49 16.48 1.24
CA LYS A 243 4.58 15.51 1.43
C LYS A 243 4.11 14.34 2.29
N PRO A 244 4.44 13.08 1.93
CA PRO A 244 4.19 11.93 2.78
C PRO A 244 5.05 12.01 4.05
N ILE A 245 4.46 11.63 5.18
CA ILE A 245 5.09 11.69 6.49
C ILE A 245 5.18 10.28 7.07
N VAL A 246 6.39 9.88 7.45
CA VAL A 246 6.67 8.63 8.17
C VAL A 246 7.00 8.98 9.61
N LEU A 247 6.22 8.45 10.55
CA LEU A 247 6.48 8.63 11.97
C LEU A 247 7.36 7.50 12.50
N LEU A 248 8.18 7.81 13.50
CA LEU A 248 9.02 6.88 14.25
C LEU A 248 8.75 7.08 15.75
N SER A 249 8.54 6.00 16.49
CA SER A 249 8.54 6.04 17.95
C SER A 249 8.92 4.70 18.56
N GLN A 250 9.44 4.74 19.79
CA GLN A 250 9.56 3.54 20.59
C GLN A 250 8.17 3.01 20.96
N LYS A 251 8.03 1.69 20.96
CA LYS A 251 6.82 1.01 21.37
C LYS A 251 6.39 1.46 22.77
N ASP A 252 5.08 1.55 22.98
CA ASP A 252 4.44 1.92 24.25
C ASP A 252 4.70 3.37 24.74
N LEU A 253 5.33 4.22 23.92
CA LEU A 253 5.54 5.64 24.24
C LEU A 253 4.21 6.42 24.45
N GLY A 254 3.11 5.95 23.88
CA GLY A 254 1.80 6.60 23.98
C GLY A 254 1.69 7.82 23.07
N VAL A 255 2.01 7.65 21.78
CA VAL A 255 1.92 8.71 20.77
C VAL A 255 0.50 9.28 20.71
N LYS A 256 0.40 10.62 20.69
CA LYS A 256 -0.90 11.29 20.69
C LYS A 256 -1.65 10.99 19.40
N ARG A 257 -2.95 10.71 19.52
CA ARG A 257 -3.87 10.44 18.40
C ARG A 257 -3.81 11.48 17.27
N PHE A 258 -3.53 12.74 17.60
CA PHE A 258 -3.33 13.81 16.62
C PHE A 258 -2.30 13.48 15.54
N PHE A 259 -1.21 12.77 15.88
CA PHE A 259 -0.20 12.37 14.91
C PHE A 259 -0.69 11.22 14.03
N HIS A 260 -1.34 10.21 14.62
CA HIS A 260 -1.86 9.05 13.88
C HIS A 260 -2.97 9.42 12.89
N ASP A 261 -3.86 10.33 13.30
CA ASP A 261 -5.00 10.75 12.47
C ASP A 261 -4.62 11.85 11.46
N HIS A 262 -3.33 12.23 11.39
CA HIS A 262 -2.88 13.27 10.48
C HIS A 262 -2.90 12.78 9.02
N PRO A 263 -3.57 13.47 8.08
CA PRO A 263 -3.85 12.94 6.74
C PRO A 263 -2.61 12.74 5.86
N SER A 264 -1.50 13.42 6.16
CA SER A 264 -0.23 13.22 5.44
C SER A 264 0.64 12.10 6.04
N VAL A 265 0.26 11.55 7.20
CA VAL A 265 0.99 10.42 7.79
C VAL A 265 0.61 9.16 7.02
N VAL A 266 1.60 8.58 6.35
CA VAL A 266 1.43 7.40 5.50
C VAL A 266 1.78 6.10 6.23
N TYR A 267 2.61 6.19 7.27
CA TYR A 267 2.92 5.06 8.14
C TYR A 267 3.50 5.52 9.48
N HIS A 268 3.30 4.72 10.54
CA HIS A 268 3.95 4.88 11.82
C HIS A 268 4.78 3.63 12.14
N VAL A 269 6.09 3.80 12.22
CA VAL A 269 7.03 2.77 12.65
C VAL A 269 7.14 2.82 14.17
N GLU A 270 6.45 1.89 14.82
CA GLU A 270 6.61 1.60 16.25
C GLU A 270 7.63 0.47 16.42
N TYR A 271 8.71 0.73 17.15
CA TYR A 271 9.83 -0.19 17.27
C TYR A 271 10.25 -0.45 18.72
N GLU A 272 10.72 -1.66 19.00
CA GLU A 272 11.23 -2.12 20.30
C GLU A 272 12.72 -1.82 20.45
N ASP A 273 13.47 -1.92 19.35
CA ASP A 273 14.91 -1.65 19.29
C ASP A 273 15.30 -1.00 17.95
N LEU A 274 16.53 -0.48 17.89
CA LEU A 274 17.05 0.20 16.71
C LEU A 274 17.17 -0.74 15.50
N ASP A 275 17.53 -2.01 15.69
CA ASP A 275 17.64 -2.93 14.55
C ASP A 275 16.27 -3.16 13.89
N GLN A 276 15.21 -3.26 14.69
CA GLN A 276 13.83 -3.32 14.21
C GLN A 276 13.43 -2.01 13.54
N ALA A 277 13.76 -0.86 14.12
CA ALA A 277 13.51 0.45 13.52
C ALA A 277 14.12 0.56 12.12
N ALA A 278 15.38 0.12 11.96
CA ALA A 278 16.08 0.15 10.68
C ALA A 278 15.40 -0.71 9.62
N ARG A 279 15.04 -1.96 9.96
CA ARG A 279 14.36 -2.88 9.04
C ARG A 279 13.00 -2.34 8.62
N MET A 280 12.19 -1.92 9.59
CA MET A 280 10.85 -1.41 9.32
C MET A 280 10.89 -0.11 8.52
N LEU A 281 11.74 0.86 8.91
CA LEU A 281 11.89 2.12 8.19
C LEU A 281 12.31 1.88 6.75
N LYS A 282 13.32 1.03 6.52
CA LYS A 282 13.72 0.64 5.16
C LYS A 282 12.53 0.11 4.37
N ASN A 283 11.78 -0.83 4.94
CA ASN A 283 10.64 -1.45 4.28
C ASN A 283 9.49 -0.46 4.01
N VAL A 284 9.33 0.59 4.83
CA VAL A 284 8.41 1.69 4.52
C VAL A 284 8.93 2.53 3.35
N LEU A 285 10.19 2.94 3.40
CA LEU A 285 10.77 3.87 2.42
C LEU A 285 10.88 3.27 1.02
N ILE A 286 11.09 1.96 0.87
CA ILE A 286 11.09 1.30 -0.45
C ILE A 286 9.70 1.20 -1.10
N GLN A 287 8.64 1.47 -0.33
CA GLN A 287 7.25 1.50 -0.81
C GLN A 287 6.79 2.93 -1.17
N LEU A 288 7.68 3.92 -1.06
CA LEU A 288 7.50 5.31 -1.48
C LEU A 288 8.28 5.58 -2.77
#